data_AF-A0A411ZXN1-F1
#
_entry.id   AF-A0A411ZXN1-F1
#
_cell.length_a   1.000
_cell.length_b   1.000
_cell.length_c   1.000
_cell.angle_alpha   90.00
_cell.angle_beta   90.00
_cell.angle_gamma   90.00
#
_symmetry.space_group_name_H-M   'P 1'
#
loop_
_entity.id
_entity.type
_entity.pdbx_description
1 polymer ?
#
loop_
_entity_poly.entity_id
_entity_poly.type
_entity_poly.pdbx_seq_one_letter_code
_entity_poly.pdbx_strand_id
1 'polypeptide(L)' 'MNSFKYILFDLDGTLIDSGAGIIKGVKYALQKYGIKEENEVLLKTFIGPPLNRQFTKCERKAPK' A
#
# COMPACT_ATOMS: atom_id res chain seq x y z
N MET A 1 11.20 -27.08 22.98
CA MET A 1 10.88 -25.82 22.26
C MET A 1 11.84 -24.75 22.73
N ASN A 2 12.58 -24.12 21.83
CA ASN A 2 13.42 -22.98 22.21
C ASN A 2 12.52 -21.80 22.61
N SER A 3 12.85 -21.13 23.71
CA SER A 3 12.15 -19.93 24.15
C SER A 3 12.68 -18.74 23.37
N PHE A 4 11.80 -18.06 22.62
CA PHE A 4 12.15 -16.82 21.94
C PHE A 4 12.01 -15.65 22.91
N LYS A 5 13.11 -14.90 23.12
CA LYS A 5 13.10 -13.73 24.00
C LYS A 5 12.31 -12.55 23.42
N TYR A 6 12.25 -12.47 22.09
CA TYR A 6 11.55 -11.40 21.38
C TYR A 6 10.81 -11.96 20.16
N ILE A 7 9.63 -11.41 19.91
CA ILE A 7 8.83 -11.67 18.72
C ILE A 7 8.40 -10.31 18.18
N LEU A 8 8.71 -10.04 16.92
CA LEU A 8 8.36 -8.79 16.26
C LEU A 8 7.21 -9.07 15.30
N PHE A 9 6.21 -8.20 15.32
CA PHE A 9 5.07 -8.25 14.43
C PHE A 9 5.03 -6.97 13.60
N ASP A 10 4.79 -7.15 12.30
CA ASP A 10 4.32 -6.06 11.46
C ASP A 10 2.85 -5.77 11.80
N LEU A 11 2.33 -4.62 11.36
CA LEU A 11 0.97 -4.21 11.64
C LEU A 11 0.04 -4.59 10.50
N ASP A 12 0.22 -3.95 9.35
CA ASP A 12 -0.66 -4.05 8.19
C ASP A 12 -0.52 -5.41 7.51
N GLY A 13 -1.61 -6.18 7.44
CA GLY A 13 -1.60 -7.54 6.88
C GLY A 13 -0.97 -8.60 7.77
N THR A 14 -0.54 -8.24 8.99
CA THR A 14 -0.06 -9.19 10.01
C THR A 14 -0.98 -9.19 11.23
N LEU A 15 -1.18 -8.05 11.89
CA LEU A 15 -2.08 -7.93 13.04
C LEU A 15 -3.48 -7.45 12.64
N ILE A 16 -3.58 -6.64 11.59
CA ILE A 16 -4.85 -6.05 11.13
C ILE A 16 -5.02 -6.17 9.61
N ASP A 17 -6.25 -6.43 9.16
CA ASP A 17 -6.62 -6.33 7.75
C ASP A 17 -6.99 -4.88 7.40
N SER A 18 -5.98 -4.04 7.25
CA SER A 18 -6.10 -2.62 6.92
C SER A 18 -6.19 -2.34 5.42
N GLY A 19 -6.13 -3.38 4.56
CA GLY A 19 -5.96 -3.24 3.12
C GLY A 19 -7.05 -2.39 2.45
N ALA A 20 -8.32 -2.59 2.84
CA ALA A 20 -9.43 -1.81 2.31
C ALA A 20 -9.33 -0.31 2.62
N GLY A 21 -8.83 0.04 3.81
CA GLY A 21 -8.62 1.44 4.22
C GLY A 21 -7.48 2.09 3.44
N ILE A 22 -6.35 1.39 3.34
CA ILE A 22 -5.17 1.84 2.58
C ILE A 22 -5.54 2.08 1.11
N ILE A 23 -6.22 1.13 0.47
CA ILE A 23 -6.62 1.25 -0.95
C ILE A 23 -7.54 2.46 -1.17
N LYS A 24 -8.52 2.71 -0.27
CA LYS A 24 -9.40 3.88 -0.37
C LYS A 24 -8.61 5.19 -0.26
N GLY A 25 -7.66 5.27 0.67
CA GLY A 25 -6.80 6.44 0.83
C GLY A 25 -5.91 6.70 -0.39
N VAL A 26 -5.31 5.65 -0.95
CA VAL A 26 -4.49 5.76 -2.17
C VAL A 26 -5.34 6.19 -3.37
N LYS A 27 -6.52 5.59 -3.57
CA LYS A 27 -7.44 6.01 -4.64
C LYS A 27 -7.84 7.48 -4.50
N TYR A 28 -8.16 7.93 -3.28
CA TYR A 28 -8.47 9.32 -3.01
C TYR A 28 -7.30 10.24 -3.38
N ALA A 29 -6.08 9.89 -2.98
CA ALA A 29 -4.89 10.67 -3.32
C ALA A 29 -4.68 10.75 -4.83
N LEU A 30 -4.69 9.61 -5.54
CA LEU A 30 -4.52 9.59 -7.00
C LEU A 30 -5.59 10.41 -7.72
N GLN A 31 -6.85 10.32 -7.29
CA GLN A 31 -7.95 11.10 -7.85
C GLN A 31 -7.73 12.61 -7.70
N LYS A 32 -7.12 13.08 -6.60
CA LYS A 32 -6.77 14.50 -6.42
C LYS A 32 -5.73 15.01 -7.42
N TYR A 33 -4.94 14.12 -8.01
CA TYR A 33 -3.99 14.42 -9.07
C TYR A 33 -4.52 14.07 -10.47
N GLY A 34 -5.84 13.83 -10.60
CA GLY A 34 -6.47 13.50 -11.89
C GLY A 34 -6.19 12.08 -12.39
N ILE A 35 -5.60 11.22 -11.55
CA ILE A 35 -5.26 9.84 -11.90
C ILE A 35 -6.39 8.93 -11.40
N LYS A 36 -7.07 8.25 -12.32
CA LYS A 36 -8.04 7.19 -12.00
C LYS A 36 -7.36 5.83 -12.13
N GLU A 37 -7.08 5.20 -11.00
CA GLU A 37 -6.48 3.86 -10.95
C GLU A 37 -7.50 2.83 -10.45
N GLU A 38 -7.75 1.80 -11.26
CA GLU A 38 -8.71 0.72 -10.99
C GLU A 38 -8.01 -0.64 -10.87
N ASN A 39 -6.72 -0.73 -11.21
CA ASN A 39 -5.95 -1.96 -11.11
C ASN A 39 -5.73 -2.32 -9.63
N GLU A 40 -6.54 -3.25 -9.14
CA GLU A 40 -6.46 -3.72 -7.75
C GLU A 40 -5.11 -4.35 -7.39
N VAL A 41 -4.44 -4.99 -8.34
CA VAL A 41 -3.12 -5.60 -8.10
C VAL A 41 -2.10 -4.52 -7.79
N LEU A 42 -2.12 -3.43 -8.57
CA LEU A 42 -1.27 -2.27 -8.32
C LEU A 42 -1.63 -1.57 -7.00
N LEU A 43 -2.92 -1.39 -6.72
CA LEU A 43 -3.35 -0.75 -5.48
C LEU A 43 -2.97 -1.55 -4.24
N LYS A 44 -2.98 -2.89 -4.32
CA LYS A 44 -2.51 -3.78 -3.25
C LYS A 44 -1.01 -3.66 -2.99
N THR A 45 -0.19 -3.18 -3.93
CA THR A 45 1.26 -2.99 -3.67
C THR A 45 1.57 -1.83 -2.71
N PHE A 46 0.56 -1.03 -2.35
CA PHE A 46 0.67 0.03 -1.34
C PHE A 46 0.57 -0.47 0.11
N ILE A 47 0.18 -1.73 0.33
CA ILE A 47 0.04 -2.30 1.68
C ILE A 47 1.42 -2.79 2.13
N GLY A 48 2.02 -2.12 3.13
CA GLY A 48 3.29 -2.48 3.75
C GLY A 48 4.48 -1.59 3.34
N PRO A 49 4.88 -1.53 2.06
CA PRO A 49 6.02 -0.71 1.65
C PRO A 49 5.80 0.80 1.84
N PRO A 50 6.88 1.60 1.98
CA PRO A 50 6.78 3.05 2.07
C PRO A 50 6.02 3.68 0.89
N LEU A 51 5.07 4.57 1.21
CA LEU A 51 4.16 5.18 0.23
C LEU A 51 4.91 5.95 -0.87
N ASN A 52 5.96 6.70 -0.51
CA ASN A 52 6.77 7.45 -1.47
C ASN A 52 7.35 6.54 -2.57
N ARG A 53 7.84 5.35 -2.21
CA ARG A 53 8.36 4.37 -3.16
C ARG A 53 7.27 3.84 -4.10
N GLN A 54 6.04 3.72 -3.62
CA GLN A 54 4.92 3.19 -4.41
C GLN A 54 4.35 4.26 -5.36
N PHE A 55 4.20 5.51 -4.90
CA PHE A 55 3.74 6.61 -5.75
C PHE A 55 4.71 6.88 -6.92
N THR A 56 6.03 6.85 -6.70
CA THR A 56 7.01 7.00 -7.80
C THR A 56 6.88 5.93 -8.89
N LYS A 57 6.41 4.72 -8.56
CA LYS A 57 6.17 3.67 -9.57
C LYS A 57 4.92 3.95 -10.42
N CYS A 58 3.95 4.69 -9.88
CA CYS A 58 2.71 5.04 -10.58
C CYS A 58 2.96 6.15 -11.61
N GLU A 59 3.75 7.17 -11.27
CA GLU A 59 4.09 8.28 -12.18
C GLU A 59 4.79 7.81 -13.46
N ARG A 60 5.60 6.75 -13.38
CA ARG A 60 6.29 6.18 -14.55
C ARG A 60 5.37 5.49 -15.56
N LYS A 61 4.09 5.28 -15.24
CA LYS A 61 3.12 4.60 -16.10
C LYS A 61 2.02 5.51 -16.64
N ALA A 62 1.92 6.75 -16.16
CA ALA A 62 0.95 7.69 -16.70
C ALA A 62 1.42 8.19 -18.08
N PRO A 63 0.59 8.12 -19.15
CA PRO A 63 0.88 8.83 -20.38
C PRO A 63 0.96 10.34 -20.07
N LYS A 64 1.97 11.01 -20.61
CA LYS A 64 2.07 12.48 -20.58
C LYS A 64 0.89 13.11 -21.29
#